data_AF-A0A1G1XZ39-F1
#
_entry.id   AF-A0A1G1XZ39-F1
#
_cell.length_a   1.000
_cell.length_b   1.000
_cell.length_c   1.000
_cell.angle_alpha   90.00
_cell.angle_beta   90.00
_cell.angle_gamma   90.00
#
_symmetry.space_group_name_H-M   'P 1'
#
loop_
_entity.id
_entity.type
_entity.pdbx_description
1 polymer ?
#
loop_
_entity_poly.entity_id
_entity_poly.type
_entity_poly.pdbx_seq_one_letter_code
_entity_poly.pdbx_strand_id
1 'polypeptide(L)'
;MARDTITYWFVEPRNIFTNQVIASRLAQQNQAGEDRQAVVMLDDRGKSPSVWQVDYSFVAELLCSKRTVSLDFRVYNRQGDRGPIRCWKFGGKKKKRVLVFR
;
A
#
# COMPACT_ATOMS: atom_id res chain seq x y z
N MET A 1 -20.52 7.86 -19.95
CA MET A 1 -19.36 8.61 -19.45
C MET A 1 -18.71 7.78 -18.37
N ALA A 2 -17.50 7.24 -18.60
CA ALA A 2 -16.76 6.55 -17.54
C ALA A 2 -16.36 7.60 -16.51
N ARG A 3 -16.88 7.51 -15.28
CA ARG A 3 -16.43 8.35 -14.17
C ARG A 3 -14.99 7.93 -13.87
N ASP A 4 -14.04 8.86 -13.96
CA ASP A 4 -12.66 8.63 -13.54
C ASP A 4 -12.68 8.12 -12.10
N THR A 5 -12.39 6.83 -11.95
CA THR A 5 -12.49 6.16 -10.66
C THR A 5 -11.18 6.40 -9.93
N ILE A 6 -11.21 7.35 -8.98
CA ILE A 6 -10.06 7.65 -8.13
C ILE A 6 -9.65 6.38 -7.38
N THR A 7 -8.35 6.07 -7.43
CA THR A 7 -7.77 4.94 -6.71
C THR A 7 -7.05 5.46 -5.47
N TYR A 8 -7.49 5.03 -4.30
CA TYR A 8 -6.85 5.30 -3.02
C TYR A 8 -5.85 4.20 -2.68
N TRP A 9 -4.74 4.59 -2.08
CA TRP A 9 -3.63 3.69 -1.74
C TRP A 9 -3.40 3.64 -0.24
N PHE A 10 -3.10 2.44 0.24
CA PHE A 10 -2.89 2.19 1.66
C PHE A 10 -1.69 1.27 1.87
N VAL A 11 -0.97 1.49 2.97
CA VAL A 11 0.20 0.67 3.32
C VAL A 11 0.05 0.17 4.75
N GLU A 12 0.17 -1.15 4.90
CA GLU A 12 0.19 -1.82 6.19
C GLU A 12 1.64 -2.18 6.56
N PRO A 13 2.21 -1.61 7.62
CA PRO A 13 3.50 -2.04 8.14
C PRO A 13 3.36 -3.39 8.85
N ARG A 14 4.31 -4.30 8.63
CA ARG A 14 4.30 -5.65 9.22
C ARG A 14 5.24 -5.80 10.41
N ASN A 15 6.06 -4.78 10.68
CA ASN A 15 6.90 -4.70 11.87
C ASN A 15 7.03 -3.25 12.38
N ILE A 16 7.50 -3.11 13.63
CA ILE A 16 7.60 -1.83 14.34
C ILE A 16 8.54 -0.86 13.61
N PHE A 17 9.69 -1.36 13.14
CA PHE A 17 10.67 -0.57 12.41
C PHE A 17 10.08 0.08 11.14
N THR A 18 9.35 -0.71 10.34
CA THR A 18 8.71 -0.23 9.11
C THR A 18 7.62 0.78 9.43
N ASN A 19 6.86 0.57 10.51
CA ASN A 19 5.86 1.54 10.96
C ASN A 19 6.51 2.89 11.32
N GLN A 20 7.62 2.88 12.06
CA GLN A 20 8.35 4.09 12.42
C GLN A 20 8.90 4.82 11.19
N VAL A 21 9.48 4.09 10.23
CA VAL A 21 9.99 4.68 8.97
C VAL A 21 8.85 5.32 8.17
N ILE A 22 7.72 4.64 8.03
CA ILE A 22 6.55 5.16 7.30
C ILE A 22 6.01 6.42 7.99
N ALA A 23 5.78 6.36 9.30
CA ALA A 23 5.28 7.48 10.08
C ALA A 23 6.21 8.71 9.98
N SER A 24 7.52 8.49 10.12
CA SER A 24 8.52 9.56 10.03
C SER A 24 8.56 10.21 8.64
N ARG A 25 8.48 9.41 7.56
CA ARG A 25 8.46 9.95 6.19
C ARG A 25 7.17 10.70 5.87
N LEU A 26 6.02 10.19 6.32
CA LEU A 26 4.74 10.88 6.12
C LEU A 26 4.70 12.21 6.87
N ALA A 27 5.26 12.26 8.08
CA ALA A 27 5.41 13.51 8.83
C ALA A 27 6.33 14.51 8.09
N GLN A 28 7.38 14.04 7.40
CA GLN A 28 8.25 14.91 6.60
C GLN A 28 7.57 15.42 5.32
N GLN A 29 6.73 14.62 4.67
CA GLN A 29 5.98 15.03 3.47
C GLN A 29 4.84 16.00 3.79
N ASN A 30 4.18 15.82 4.94
CA ASN A 30 3.13 16.72 5.41
C ASN A 30 3.74 17.93 6.15
N GLN A 31 4.24 18.91 5.41
CA GLN A 31 4.62 20.21 6.00
C GLN A 31 3.41 21.04 6.50
N ALA A 32 2.17 20.53 6.39
CA ALA A 32 0.94 21.29 6.57
C ALA A 32 -0.06 20.68 7.59
N GLY A 33 0.42 20.15 8.72
CA GLY A 33 -0.39 19.99 9.95
C GLY A 33 -1.54 18.97 9.92
N GLU A 34 -1.74 18.20 8.85
CA GLU A 34 -2.64 17.05 8.88
C GLU A 34 -1.94 15.86 9.54
N ASP A 35 -2.33 15.58 10.79
CA ASP A 35 -2.03 14.34 11.51
C ASP A 35 -2.63 13.15 10.74
N ARG A 36 -1.93 12.68 9.71
CA ARG A 36 -2.24 11.39 9.10
C ARG A 36 -1.94 10.34 10.14
N GLN A 37 -2.97 9.66 10.63
CA GLN A 37 -2.84 8.53 11.54
C GLN A 37 -3.12 7.23 10.79
N ALA A 38 -2.58 6.11 11.29
CA ALA A 38 -2.95 4.80 10.80
C ALA A 38 -4.43 4.54 11.10
N VAL A 39 -5.17 4.05 10.11
CA VAL A 39 -6.60 3.77 10.19
C VAL A 39 -6.82 2.27 10.05
N VAL A 40 -7.74 1.72 10.83
CA VAL A 40 -8.15 0.32 10.68
C VAL A 40 -9.21 0.23 9.58
N MET A 41 -8.96 -0.56 8.54
CA MET A 41 -9.87 -0.71 7.39
C MET A 41 -10.18 -2.17 7.10
N LEU A 42 -11.42 -2.46 6.69
CA LEU A 42 -11.83 -3.82 6.30
C LEU A 42 -11.20 -4.19 4.94
N ASP A 43 -10.58 -5.36 4.87
CA ASP A 43 -10.07 -5.94 3.63
C ASP A 43 -11.09 -6.87 2.95
N ASP A 44 -10.79 -7.28 1.71
CA ASP A 44 -11.59 -8.21 0.91
C ASP A 44 -11.70 -9.64 1.47
N ARG A 45 -11.01 -9.92 2.58
CA ARG A 45 -11.00 -11.20 3.29
C ARG A 45 -11.70 -11.10 4.66
N GLY A 46 -12.29 -9.95 4.98
CA GLY A 46 -12.95 -9.70 6.26
C GLY A 46 -11.99 -9.42 7.42
N LYS A 47 -10.72 -9.11 7.15
CA LYS A 47 -9.74 -8.69 8.17
C LYS A 47 -9.71 -7.17 8.28
N SER A 48 -9.20 -6.67 9.39
CA SER A 48 -9.14 -5.24 9.67
C SER A 48 -7.70 -4.79 9.92
N PRO A 49 -6.82 -4.74 8.88
CA PRO A 49 -5.46 -4.24 9.04
C PRO A 49 -5.43 -2.77 9.47
N SER A 50 -4.41 -2.42 10.27
CA SER A 50 -4.05 -1.03 10.54
C SER A 50 -3.16 -0.51 9.40
N VAL A 51 -3.65 0.49 8.67
CA VAL A 51 -3.04 0.95 7.41
C VAL A 51 -2.86 2.47 7.40
N TRP A 52 -1.79 2.92 6.76
CA TRP A 52 -1.56 4.33 6.45
C TRP A 52 -2.17 4.64 5.08
N GLN A 53 -3.00 5.68 4.99
CA GLN A 53 -3.43 6.21 3.69
C GLN A 53 -2.30 7.07 3.11
N VAL A 54 -1.94 6.79 1.86
CA VAL A 54 -0.78 7.39 1.20
C VAL A 54 -1.07 7.65 -0.27
N ASP A 55 -0.22 8.43 -0.92
CA ASP A 55 -0.26 8.63 -2.37
C ASP A 55 0.50 7.54 -3.11
N TYR A 56 0.20 7.36 -4.39
CA TYR A 56 0.87 6.37 -5.24
C TYR A 56 2.38 6.64 -5.37
N SER A 57 2.80 7.91 -5.37
CA SER A 57 4.21 8.30 -5.37
C SER A 57 4.95 7.75 -4.16
N PHE A 58 4.36 7.87 -2.97
CA PHE A 58 4.90 7.32 -1.73
C PHE A 58 5.01 5.79 -1.76
N VAL A 59 4.00 5.11 -2.33
CA VAL A 59 4.06 3.66 -2.55
C VAL A 59 5.24 3.29 -3.45
N ALA A 60 5.44 4.02 -4.55
CA ALA A 60 6.56 3.78 -5.46
C ALA A 60 7.91 3.99 -4.78
N GLU A 61 8.07 5.05 -3.99
CA GLU A 61 9.28 5.34 -3.20
C GLU A 61 9.56 4.25 -2.16
N LEU A 62 8.53 3.78 -1.45
CA LEU A 62 8.64 2.68 -0.49
C LEU A 62 9.07 1.38 -1.19
N LEU A 63 8.51 1.07 -2.35
CA LEU A 63 8.87 -0.10 -3.13
C LEU A 63 10.32 -0.05 -3.63
N CYS A 64 10.80 1.12 -4.04
CA CYS A 64 12.20 1.34 -4.37
C CYS A 64 13.10 1.16 -3.13
N SER A 65 12.69 1.73 -2.00
CA SER A 65 13.42 1.66 -0.73
C SER A 65 13.44 0.25 -0.13
N LYS A 66 12.43 -0.59 -0.40
CA LYS A 66 12.35 -1.97 0.09
C LYS A 66 13.55 -2.83 -0.32
N ARG A 67 14.20 -2.50 -1.43
CA ARG A 67 15.38 -3.24 -1.93
C ARG A 67 16.66 -2.88 -1.17
N THR A 68 16.74 -1.67 -0.64
CA THR A 68 17.93 -1.13 0.03
C THR A 68 17.80 -1.16 1.55
N VAL A 69 16.58 -1.01 2.05
CA VAL A 69 16.21 -1.00 3.45
C VAL A 69 15.19 -2.12 3.63
N SER A 70 15.46 -3.07 4.54
CA SER A 70 14.64 -4.26 4.80
C SER A 70 13.26 -3.92 5.40
N LEU A 71 12.44 -3.16 4.67
CA LEU A 71 11.10 -2.74 5.03
C LEU A 71 10.10 -3.86 4.73
N ASP A 72 9.30 -4.21 5.74
CA ASP A 72 8.24 -5.20 5.60
C ASP A 72 6.87 -4.55 5.70
N PHE A 73 6.17 -4.53 4.57
CA PHE A 73 4.86 -3.92 4.42
C PHE A 73 4.05 -4.59 3.32
N ARG A 74 2.73 -4.44 3.42
CA ARG A 74 1.77 -4.77 2.36
C ARG A 74 1.13 -3.50 1.81
N VAL A 75 0.82 -3.53 0.53
CA VAL A 75 0.12 -2.44 -0.14
C VAL A 75 -1.29 -2.89 -0.43
N TYR A 76 -2.23 -1.99 -0.23
CA TYR A 76 -3.63 -2.16 -0.56
C TYR A 76 -4.10 -1.00 -1.43
N ASN A 77 -5.16 -1.23 -2.19
CA ASN A 77 -5.82 -0.19 -2.95
C ASN A 77 -7.34 -0.29 -2.83
N ARG A 78 -8.02 0.81 -3.13
CA ARG A 78 -9.48 0.88 -3.23
C ARG A 78 -9.86 1.80 -4.38
N GLN A 79 -10.81 1.34 -5.20
CA GLN A 79 -11.42 2.15 -6.25
C GLN A 79 -12.66 2.82 -5.68
N GLY A 80 -12.71 4.15 -5.75
CA GLY A 80 -13.77 4.93 -5.12
C GLY A 80 -13.58 5.14 -3.61
N ASP A 81 -14.45 5.98 -3.05
CA ASP A 81 -14.41 6.46 -1.66
C ASP A 81 -14.90 5.42 -0.64
N ARG A 82 -15.56 4.35 -1.09
CA ARG A 82 -16.23 3.36 -0.23
C ARG A 82 -15.84 1.92 -0.54
N GLY A 83 -16.06 1.05 0.45
CA GLY A 83 -15.88 -0.40 0.33
C GLY A 83 -14.55 -0.92 0.91
N PRO A 84 -14.35 -2.25 0.86
CA PRO A 84 -13.17 -2.89 1.43
C PRO A 84 -11.91 -2.59 0.61
N ILE A 85 -10.78 -2.50 1.29
CA ILE A 85 -9.47 -2.38 0.64
C ILE A 85 -9.04 -3.74 0.09
N ARG A 86 -8.35 -3.74 -1.05
CA ARG A 86 -7.89 -4.97 -1.71
C ARG A 86 -6.38 -5.03 -1.67
N CYS A 87 -5.84 -6.19 -1.33
CA CYS A 87 -4.39 -6.39 -1.33
C CYS A 87 -3.83 -6.22 -2.75
N TRP A 88 -2.97 -5.23 -2.93
CA TRP A 88 -2.32 -4.97 -4.19
C TRP A 88 -1.09 -5.84 -4.34
N LYS A 89 -1.16 -6.79 -5.27
CA LYS A 89 -0.04 -7.64 -5.64
C LYS A 89 0.84 -6.90 -6.63
N PHE A 90 1.69 -5.99 -6.14
CA PHE A 90 2.69 -5.36 -7.01
C PHE A 90 3.60 -6.41 -7.64
N GLY A 91 3.85 -6.29 -8.95
CA GLY A 91 4.83 -7.12 -9.64
C GLY A 91 4.57 -8.62 -9.50
N GLY A 92 3.31 -9.06 -9.61
CA GLY A 92 3.01 -10.48 -9.72
C GLY A 92 3.98 -11.08 -10.74
N LYS A 93 4.88 -11.97 -10.29
CA LYS A 93 5.72 -12.75 -11.20
C LYS A 93 4.73 -13.30 -12.23
N LYS A 94 4.83 -12.87 -13.50
CA LYS A 94 4.14 -13.56 -14.58
C LYS A 94 4.43 -15.04 -14.33
N LYS A 95 3.40 -15.85 -14.08
CA LYS A 95 3.59 -17.31 -14.00
C LYS A 95 4.38 -17.65 -15.26
N LYS A 96 5.62 -18.13 -15.13
CA LYS A 96 6.36 -18.66 -16.28
C LYS A 96 5.44 -19.74 -16.84
N ARG A 97 4.86 -19.52 -18.03
CA ARG A 97 4.21 -20.61 -18.75
C ARG A 97 5.33 -21.61 -19.01
N VAL A 98 5.33 -22.72 -18.29
CA VAL A 98 6.16 -23.86 -18.65
C VAL A 98 5.56 -24.36 -19.95
N LEU A 99 6.19 -24.01 -21.07
CA LEU A 99 5.94 -24.68 -22.34
C LEU A 99 6.47 -26.10 -22.18
N VAL A 100 5.57 -27.02 -21.90
CA VAL A 100 5.86 -28.46 -22.00
C VAL A 100 5.95 -28.76 -23.48
N PHE A 101 7.17 -28.89 -24.00
CA PHE A 101 7.37 -29.54 -25.29
C PHE A 101 7.09 -31.03 -25.08
N ARG A 102 6.07 -31.53 -25.79
CA ARG A 102 5.82 -32.96 -25.96
C ARG A 102 6.69 -33.49 -27.08
#